data_AF-A0ABD3FGM0-F1
#
_entry.id   AF-A0ABD3FGM0-F1
#
_cell.length_a   1.000
_cell.length_b   1.000
_cell.length_c   1.000
_cell.angle_alpha   90.00
_cell.angle_beta   90.00
_cell.angle_gamma   90.00
#
_symmetry.space_group_name_H-M   'P 1'
#
loop_
_entity.id
_entity.type
_entity.pdbx_description
1 polymer ?
#
loop_
_entity_poly.entity_id
_entity_poly.type
_entity_poly.pdbx_seq_one_letter_code
_entity_poly.pdbx_strand_id
1 'polypeptide(L)'
;MMIRRRSESSTVPPSKVSPPPKRSVSFPATFPLPVPGTPPAARRRPLQTQHLGLAAVDAGYCCHEFTQLHLSVEWRLDRHVVGGVLENATGQPLFEVREKPLSLHRQRSLLDLTEVPVATIRMSAFRRRKATYSSYLRADTSKKPLFKFTMARSKLEMTFTDIMTGEACRLGSAGEHGDIEIWLQRGLSADTAKQPIAHMYPAPAGTPLGYSLDIAEGVDAVVAILVCIAVHDSEPDRKWRAPNAMFS
;
A
#
# COMPACT_ATOMS: atom_id res chain seq x y z
N MET A 1 54.44 -41.10 8.36
CA MET A 1 55.83 -40.83 8.78
C MET A 1 55.80 -39.67 9.77
N MET A 2 56.11 -39.96 11.04
CA MET A 2 56.20 -38.97 12.11
C MET A 2 57.44 -38.10 11.92
N ILE A 3 57.36 -36.79 12.13
CA ILE A 3 58.41 -36.04 12.85
C ILE A 3 57.74 -34.98 13.75
N ARG A 4 57.84 -35.24 15.05
CA ARG A 4 57.72 -34.27 16.15
C ARG A 4 58.96 -33.37 16.16
N ARG A 5 58.79 -32.08 16.48
CA ARG A 5 59.74 -31.34 17.33
C ARG A 5 58.99 -30.52 18.38
N ARG A 6 59.19 -30.97 19.63
CA ARG A 6 59.17 -30.25 20.91
C ARG A 6 60.18 -29.07 20.86
N SER A 7 60.19 -28.04 21.70
CA SER A 7 59.39 -27.51 22.82
C SER A 7 60.18 -26.33 23.37
N GLU A 8 59.56 -25.26 23.85
CA GLU A 8 60.02 -24.60 25.07
C GLU A 8 58.90 -23.78 25.72
N SER A 9 58.92 -23.84 27.05
CA SER A 9 57.89 -23.49 28.00
C SER A 9 58.20 -22.17 28.70
N SER A 10 57.17 -21.38 29.00
CA SER A 10 57.13 -20.64 30.27
C SER A 10 55.69 -20.42 30.71
N THR A 11 55.47 -20.63 31.99
CA THR A 11 54.19 -20.77 32.72
C THR A 11 53.88 -19.51 33.55
N VAL A 12 52.58 -19.15 33.60
CA VAL A 12 51.79 -18.56 34.73
C VAL A 12 51.95 -17.03 34.98
N PRO A 13 50.92 -16.25 35.45
CA PRO A 13 49.63 -16.63 36.07
C PRO A 13 48.34 -16.05 35.47
N PRO A 14 47.14 -16.46 35.99
CA PRO A 14 45.84 -16.10 35.44
C PRO A 14 45.35 -14.75 35.97
N SER A 15 45.16 -13.78 35.08
CA SER A 15 44.42 -12.56 35.37
C SER A 15 42.92 -12.82 35.23
N LYS A 16 42.21 -12.69 36.35
CA LYS A 16 40.75 -12.62 36.46
C LYS A 16 40.22 -11.56 35.49
N VAL A 17 39.53 -11.98 34.43
CA VAL A 17 38.71 -11.08 33.61
C VAL A 17 37.26 -11.40 33.89
N SER A 18 36.64 -10.49 34.64
CA SER A 18 35.22 -10.39 34.91
C SER A 18 34.42 -10.25 33.59
N PRO A 19 33.21 -10.84 33.51
CA PRO A 19 32.37 -10.66 32.33
C PRO A 19 31.85 -9.21 32.26
N PRO A 20 31.75 -8.61 31.07
CA PRO A 20 31.24 -7.25 30.95
C PRO A 20 29.76 -7.20 31.36
N PRO A 21 29.31 -6.12 32.04
CA PRO A 21 27.93 -6.01 32.48
C PRO A 21 27.02 -5.81 31.26
N LYS A 22 25.99 -6.65 31.16
CA LYS A 22 24.85 -6.46 30.26
C LYS A 22 24.12 -5.17 30.66
N ARG A 23 24.49 -4.04 30.06
CA ARG A 23 23.66 -2.82 30.08
C ARG A 23 22.52 -3.02 29.10
N SER A 24 21.38 -3.47 29.60
CA SER A 24 20.09 -3.25 28.95
C SER A 24 19.80 -1.76 28.95
N VAL A 25 20.00 -1.09 27.81
CA VAL A 25 19.58 0.29 27.62
C VAL A 25 18.12 0.26 27.21
N SER A 26 17.24 0.44 28.19
CA SER A 26 15.84 0.80 27.96
C SER A 26 15.81 2.22 27.42
N PHE A 27 15.50 2.39 26.13
CA PHE A 27 15.20 3.70 25.56
C PHE A 27 13.78 4.10 26.00
N PRO A 28 13.58 5.26 26.66
CA PRO A 28 12.25 5.84 26.72
C PRO A 28 11.88 6.23 25.29
N ALA A 29 10.78 5.67 24.78
CA ALA A 29 10.17 6.10 23.54
C ALA A 29 9.62 7.52 23.72
N THR A 30 10.48 8.51 23.54
CA THR A 30 10.07 9.90 23.36
C THR A 30 9.43 9.98 21.98
N PHE A 31 8.11 10.14 21.95
CA PHE A 31 7.36 10.39 20.72
C PHE A 31 7.96 11.61 20.00
N PRO A 32 8.45 11.48 18.75
CA PRO A 32 8.82 12.65 17.99
C PRO A 32 7.56 13.47 17.69
N LEU A 33 7.65 14.78 17.93
CA LEU A 33 6.66 15.76 17.50
C LEU A 33 6.44 15.69 15.98
N PRO A 34 5.25 16.06 15.47
CA PRO A 34 4.96 15.99 14.05
C PRO A 34 5.92 16.88 13.24
N VAL A 35 6.62 16.28 12.28
CA VAL A 35 7.37 17.00 11.25
C VAL A 35 6.37 17.54 10.20
N PRO A 36 6.61 18.71 9.58
CA PRO A 36 5.63 19.35 8.71
C PRO A 36 5.43 18.54 7.42
N GLY A 37 4.21 18.10 7.14
CA GLY A 37 3.90 17.46 5.85
C GLY A 37 2.63 16.62 5.82
N THR A 38 2.21 16.06 6.95
CA THR A 38 0.87 15.44 7.06
C THR A 38 -0.14 16.54 7.36
N PRO A 39 -1.08 16.87 6.45
CA PRO A 39 -2.21 17.69 6.84
C PRO A 39 -2.91 17.01 8.03
N PRO A 40 -3.31 17.78 9.07
CA PRO A 40 -3.95 17.18 10.23
C PRO A 40 -5.22 16.45 9.78
N ALA A 41 -5.46 15.26 10.34
CA ALA A 41 -6.67 14.46 10.12
C ALA A 41 -7.98 15.29 10.21
N ALA A 42 -7.94 16.41 10.93
CA ALA A 42 -9.00 17.41 11.08
C ALA A 42 -9.53 18.06 9.78
N ARG A 43 -8.89 17.88 8.61
CA ARG A 43 -9.39 18.41 7.32
C ARG A 43 -10.05 17.37 6.41
N ARG A 44 -10.00 16.08 6.77
CA ARG A 44 -10.62 15.02 5.94
C ARG A 44 -12.12 14.99 6.17
N ARG A 45 -12.88 14.80 5.09
CA ARG A 45 -14.32 14.54 5.21
C ARG A 45 -14.52 13.19 5.90
N PRO A 46 -15.57 12.99 6.70
CA PRO A 46 -15.85 11.67 7.26
C PRO A 46 -16.13 10.67 6.13
N LEU A 47 -15.60 9.46 6.28
CA LEU A 47 -15.93 8.35 5.40
C LEU A 47 -17.38 7.91 5.62
N GLN A 48 -18.05 7.54 4.53
CA GLN A 48 -19.46 7.17 4.55
C GLN A 48 -19.63 5.66 4.44
N THR A 49 -20.14 5.06 5.51
CA THR A 49 -20.50 3.63 5.59
C THR A 49 -21.44 3.23 4.45
N GLN A 50 -21.16 2.07 3.85
CA GLN A 50 -21.94 1.48 2.77
C GLN A 50 -22.77 0.32 3.33
N HIS A 51 -23.93 0.62 3.92
CA HIS A 51 -24.79 -0.39 4.59
C HIS A 51 -25.26 -1.53 3.68
N LEU A 52 -25.39 -1.30 2.37
CA LEU A 52 -25.75 -2.31 1.38
C LEU A 52 -24.53 -3.10 0.86
N GLY A 53 -23.33 -2.74 1.32
CA GLY A 53 -22.06 -3.17 0.73
C GLY A 53 -21.75 -2.43 -0.57
N LEU A 54 -20.47 -2.40 -0.93
CA LEU A 54 -19.95 -1.91 -2.21
C LEU A 54 -18.88 -2.89 -2.68
N ALA A 55 -19.26 -3.83 -3.54
CA ALA A 55 -18.35 -4.87 -4.03
C ALA A 55 -18.08 -4.72 -5.52
N ALA A 56 -16.81 -4.73 -5.91
CA ALA A 56 -16.40 -4.66 -7.31
C ALA A 56 -15.63 -5.90 -7.75
N VAL A 57 -14.93 -6.55 -6.81
CA VAL A 57 -14.15 -7.76 -7.03
C VAL A 57 -14.86 -8.96 -6.45
N ASP A 58 -15.12 -8.94 -5.13
CA ASP A 58 -15.81 -10.00 -4.41
C ASP A 58 -16.45 -9.41 -3.14
N ALA A 59 -17.69 -9.81 -2.84
CA ALA A 59 -18.41 -9.40 -1.64
C ALA A 59 -17.70 -9.84 -0.35
N GLY A 60 -16.92 -10.93 -0.40
CA GLY A 60 -16.15 -11.43 0.73
C GLY A 60 -15.02 -10.51 1.21
N TYR A 61 -14.64 -9.50 0.42
CA TYR A 61 -13.64 -8.50 0.81
C TYR A 61 -14.23 -7.18 1.30
N CYS A 62 -15.55 -7.09 1.45
CA CYS A 62 -16.17 -5.92 2.05
C CYS A 62 -15.79 -5.79 3.52
N CYS A 63 -15.24 -4.65 3.91
CA CYS A 63 -14.89 -4.34 5.30
C CYS A 63 -16.13 -4.42 6.20
N HIS A 64 -16.06 -5.18 7.29
CA HIS A 64 -17.17 -5.26 8.27
C HIS A 64 -17.25 -4.04 9.20
N GLU A 65 -16.16 -3.28 9.28
CA GLU A 65 -16.05 -2.05 10.08
C GLU A 65 -15.07 -1.09 9.40
N PHE A 66 -14.92 0.11 9.94
CA PHE A 66 -13.86 1.03 9.49
C PHE A 66 -12.51 0.33 9.57
N THR A 67 -11.81 0.26 8.45
CA THR A 67 -10.55 -0.49 8.33
C THR A 67 -9.42 0.46 7.99
N GLN A 68 -8.30 0.33 8.70
CA GLN A 68 -7.09 1.09 8.42
C GLN A 68 -5.95 0.16 8.01
N LEU A 69 -5.42 0.39 6.81
CA LEU A 69 -4.35 -0.40 6.21
C LEU A 69 -3.10 0.43 6.01
N HIS A 70 -1.96 -0.25 5.95
CA HIS A 70 -0.68 0.30 5.54
C HIS A 70 -0.25 -0.30 4.21
N LEU A 71 -0.08 0.54 3.18
CA LEU A 71 0.45 0.12 1.89
C LEU A 71 1.96 0.33 1.92
N SER A 72 2.70 -0.77 2.09
CA SER A 72 4.15 -0.73 2.16
C SER A 72 4.75 -0.45 0.79
N VAL A 73 5.60 0.56 0.73
CA VAL A 73 6.32 0.96 -0.47
C VAL A 73 7.79 0.57 -0.30
N GLU A 74 8.33 -0.10 -1.31
CA GLU A 74 9.69 -0.61 -1.33
C GLU A 74 10.41 -0.21 -2.61
N TRP A 75 11.74 -0.15 -2.56
CA TRP A 75 12.57 0.09 -3.74
C TRP A 75 12.84 -1.24 -4.45
N ARG A 76 12.33 -1.40 -5.66
CA ARG A 76 12.55 -2.57 -6.52
C ARG A 76 12.82 -2.12 -7.95
N LEU A 77 13.85 -2.68 -8.58
CA LEU A 77 14.19 -2.44 -10.00
C LEU A 77 14.22 -0.94 -10.35
N ASP A 78 14.94 -0.15 -9.54
CA ASP A 78 15.13 1.30 -9.70
C ASP A 78 13.86 2.18 -9.62
N ARG A 79 12.81 1.67 -8.99
CA ARG A 79 11.58 2.43 -8.72
C ARG A 79 10.99 2.09 -7.36
N HIS A 80 10.16 2.99 -6.85
CA HIS A 80 9.30 2.69 -5.70
C HIS A 80 8.06 1.94 -6.19
N VAL A 81 7.70 0.87 -5.50
CA VAL A 81 6.50 0.08 -5.77
C VAL A 81 5.78 -0.26 -4.48
N VAL A 82 4.46 -0.40 -4.55
CA VAL A 82 3.70 -1.01 -3.45
C VAL A 82 4.00 -2.51 -3.44
N GLY A 83 4.60 -2.98 -2.35
CA GLY A 83 5.06 -4.36 -2.16
C GLY A 83 4.09 -5.26 -1.42
N GLY A 84 3.28 -4.67 -0.54
CA GLY A 84 2.35 -5.41 0.30
C GLY A 84 1.40 -4.48 1.05
N VAL A 85 0.39 -5.10 1.65
CA VAL A 85 -0.63 -4.42 2.43
C VAL A 85 -0.69 -5.07 3.80
N LEU A 86 -0.56 -4.25 4.84
CA LEU A 86 -0.60 -4.68 6.23
C LEU A 86 -1.80 -4.04 6.94
N GLU A 87 -2.32 -4.70 7.96
CA GLU A 87 -3.22 -4.07 8.90
C GLU A 87 -2.45 -3.02 9.73
N ASN A 88 -2.97 -1.79 9.80
CA ASN A 88 -2.20 -0.69 10.39
C ASN A 88 -2.03 -0.82 11.91
N ALA A 89 -3.02 -1.39 12.61
CA ALA A 89 -3.00 -1.53 14.07
C ALA A 89 -2.02 -2.60 14.55
N THR A 90 -1.96 -3.74 13.86
CA THR A 90 -1.19 -4.92 14.28
C THR A 90 0.11 -5.10 13.50
N GLY A 91 0.22 -4.48 12.32
CA GLY A 91 1.29 -4.76 11.37
C GLY A 91 1.20 -6.14 10.72
N GLN A 92 0.08 -6.85 10.87
CA GLN A 92 -0.07 -8.16 10.24
C GLN A 92 -0.19 -8.03 8.72
N PRO A 93 0.55 -8.82 7.93
CA PRO A 93 0.39 -8.83 6.49
C PRO A 93 -1.00 -9.37 6.14
N LEU A 94 -1.69 -8.70 5.21
CA LEU A 94 -2.97 -9.15 4.67
C LEU A 94 -2.83 -9.58 3.21
N PHE A 95 -2.04 -8.84 2.43
CA PHE A 95 -1.82 -9.12 1.02
C PHE A 95 -0.37 -8.86 0.59
N GLU A 96 0.14 -9.69 -0.31
CA GLU A 96 1.39 -9.47 -1.04
C GLU A 96 1.07 -8.91 -2.44
N VAL A 97 1.82 -7.90 -2.89
CA VAL A 97 1.73 -7.41 -4.27
C VAL A 97 2.90 -7.95 -5.07
N ARG A 98 2.61 -8.87 -6.00
CA ARG A 98 3.62 -9.51 -6.83
C ARG A 98 3.58 -8.99 -8.26
N GLU A 99 4.68 -8.39 -8.69
CA GLU A 99 4.84 -7.95 -10.08
C GLU A 99 5.18 -9.14 -10.98
N LYS A 100 4.55 -9.22 -12.16
CA LYS A 100 4.93 -10.20 -13.18
C LYS A 100 6.26 -9.75 -13.81
N PRO A 101 7.34 -10.55 -13.69
CA PRO A 101 8.63 -10.21 -14.26
C PRO A 101 8.51 -9.97 -15.77
N LEU A 102 9.28 -9.00 -16.28
CA LEU A 102 9.38 -8.69 -17.72
C LEU A 102 8.04 -8.37 -18.41
N SER A 103 6.99 -8.02 -17.65
CA SER A 103 5.71 -7.64 -18.21
C SER A 103 5.76 -6.25 -18.84
N LEU A 104 5.62 -6.19 -20.17
CA LEU A 104 5.46 -4.94 -20.92
C LEU A 104 4.28 -4.07 -20.43
N HIS A 105 3.32 -4.70 -19.72
CA HIS A 105 2.09 -4.07 -19.25
C HIS A 105 2.06 -3.85 -17.74
N ARG A 106 3.21 -3.93 -17.05
CA ARG A 106 3.32 -3.77 -15.58
C ARG A 106 2.20 -4.50 -14.83
N GLN A 107 2.04 -5.78 -15.14
CA GLN A 107 1.03 -6.62 -14.50
C GLN A 107 1.41 -6.88 -13.04
N ARG A 108 0.45 -6.70 -12.13
CA ARG A 108 0.59 -6.96 -10.70
C ARG A 108 -0.56 -7.80 -10.20
N SER A 109 -0.26 -8.77 -9.36
CA SER A 109 -1.24 -9.64 -8.71
C SER A 109 -1.22 -9.35 -7.22
N LEU A 110 -2.40 -9.14 -6.65
CA LEU A 110 -2.61 -9.10 -5.21
C LEU A 110 -2.85 -10.54 -4.76
N LEU A 111 -2.03 -11.02 -3.83
CA LEU A 111 -2.08 -12.38 -3.30
C LEU A 111 -2.53 -12.30 -1.84
N ASP A 112 -3.37 -13.24 -1.42
CA ASP A 112 -3.69 -13.41 0.00
C ASP A 112 -2.54 -14.11 0.75
N LEU A 113 -2.73 -14.35 2.04
CA LEU A 113 -1.76 -15.03 2.91
C LEU A 113 -1.49 -16.50 2.51
N THR A 114 -2.35 -17.09 1.68
CA THR A 114 -2.17 -18.44 1.15
C THR A 114 -1.44 -18.44 -0.19
N GLU A 115 -0.91 -17.29 -0.60
CA GLU A 115 -0.31 -17.03 -1.92
C GLU A 115 -1.27 -17.28 -3.09
N VAL A 116 -2.57 -17.20 -2.84
CA VAL A 116 -3.58 -17.34 -3.90
C VAL A 116 -3.89 -15.94 -4.45
N PRO A 117 -3.83 -15.74 -5.77
CA PRO A 117 -4.12 -14.44 -6.36
C PRO A 117 -5.60 -14.12 -6.19
N VAL A 118 -5.91 -13.00 -5.55
CA VAL A 118 -7.28 -12.52 -5.34
C VAL A 118 -7.72 -11.63 -6.51
N ALA A 119 -6.82 -10.77 -6.98
CA ALA A 119 -7.05 -9.90 -8.12
C ALA A 119 -5.75 -9.58 -8.86
N THR A 120 -5.86 -9.33 -10.15
CA THR A 120 -4.73 -8.90 -10.98
C THR A 120 -5.07 -7.59 -11.66
N ILE A 121 -4.17 -6.62 -11.60
CA ILE A 121 -4.24 -5.40 -12.42
C ILE A 121 -3.18 -5.43 -13.52
N ARG A 122 -3.57 -4.97 -14.71
CA ARG A 122 -2.68 -4.81 -15.86
C ARG A 122 -2.80 -3.41 -16.41
N MET A 123 -1.68 -2.73 -16.58
CA MET A 123 -1.60 -1.42 -17.20
C MET A 123 -1.47 -1.58 -18.72
N SER A 124 -2.52 -1.28 -19.48
CA SER A 124 -2.56 -1.57 -20.92
C SER A 124 -1.84 -0.53 -21.78
N ALA A 125 -1.75 0.73 -21.33
CA ALA A 125 -0.99 1.78 -22.03
C ALA A 125 -0.73 2.98 -21.11
N PHE A 126 0.47 3.56 -21.23
CA PHE A 126 0.83 4.85 -20.66
C PHE A 126 0.99 5.86 -21.79
N ARG A 127 0.02 6.78 -21.96
CA ARG A 127 0.15 7.91 -22.88
C ARG A 127 0.43 9.16 -22.07
N ARG A 128 1.71 9.55 -21.95
CA ARG A 128 2.31 10.74 -21.26
C ARG A 128 1.73 11.21 -19.91
N ARG A 129 0.41 11.25 -19.72
CA ARG A 129 -0.34 11.68 -18.52
C ARG A 129 -1.62 10.86 -18.26
N LYS A 130 -1.86 9.79 -19.02
CA LYS A 130 -3.02 8.90 -18.88
C LYS A 130 -2.56 7.44 -18.84
N ALA A 131 -2.91 6.73 -17.79
CA ALA A 131 -2.70 5.30 -17.63
C ALA A 131 -4.07 4.61 -17.51
N THR A 132 -4.26 3.50 -18.22
CA THR A 132 -5.47 2.68 -18.11
C THR A 132 -5.12 1.33 -17.51
N TYR A 133 -5.85 0.98 -16.46
CA TYR A 133 -5.74 -0.27 -15.74
C TYR A 133 -6.96 -1.13 -16.04
N SER A 134 -6.70 -2.42 -16.26
CA SER A 134 -7.73 -3.45 -16.35
C SER A 134 -7.56 -4.41 -15.18
N SER A 135 -8.63 -4.61 -14.42
CA SER A 135 -8.66 -5.54 -13.29
C SER A 135 -9.26 -6.88 -13.72
N TYR A 136 -8.68 -7.97 -13.26
CA TYR A 136 -9.09 -9.35 -13.52
C TYR A 136 -9.25 -10.09 -12.20
N LEU A 137 -10.23 -10.99 -12.15
CA LEU A 137 -10.42 -11.86 -11.02
C LEU A 137 -9.27 -12.87 -10.96
N ARG A 138 -8.63 -13.02 -9.79
CA ARG A 138 -7.49 -13.92 -9.58
C ARG A 138 -6.38 -13.68 -10.62
N ALA A 139 -5.72 -14.73 -11.11
CA ALA A 139 -4.67 -14.66 -12.13
C ALA A 139 -5.18 -14.70 -13.58
N ASP A 140 -6.50 -14.77 -13.79
CA ASP A 140 -7.08 -15.05 -15.12
C ASP A 140 -7.14 -13.79 -15.99
N THR A 141 -6.03 -13.51 -16.68
CA THR A 141 -5.90 -12.38 -17.60
C THR A 141 -6.38 -12.69 -19.04
N SER A 142 -6.87 -13.91 -19.28
CA SER A 142 -7.36 -14.35 -20.60
C SER A 142 -8.82 -13.95 -20.85
N LYS A 143 -9.59 -13.74 -19.77
CA LYS A 143 -10.99 -13.34 -19.81
C LYS A 143 -11.18 -11.84 -19.93
N LYS A 144 -12.43 -11.43 -20.14
CA LYS A 144 -12.84 -10.02 -20.04
C LYS A 144 -12.50 -9.49 -18.63
N PRO A 145 -11.91 -8.28 -18.51
CA PRO A 145 -11.64 -7.70 -17.21
C PRO A 145 -12.95 -7.42 -16.44
N LEU A 146 -12.90 -7.55 -15.11
CA LEU A 146 -14.00 -7.23 -14.20
C LEU A 146 -14.44 -5.78 -14.39
N PHE A 147 -13.46 -4.87 -14.36
CA PHE A 147 -13.65 -3.46 -14.59
C PHE A 147 -12.36 -2.84 -15.13
N LYS A 148 -12.50 -1.64 -15.65
CA LYS A 148 -11.39 -0.81 -16.11
C LYS A 148 -11.47 0.53 -15.44
N PHE A 149 -10.32 1.11 -15.17
CA PHE A 149 -10.24 2.44 -14.61
C PHE A 149 -9.02 3.16 -15.17
N THR A 150 -9.06 4.47 -15.08
CA THR A 150 -8.06 5.35 -15.67
C THR A 150 -7.52 6.30 -14.62
N MET A 151 -6.20 6.47 -14.63
CA MET A 151 -5.53 7.56 -13.93
C MET A 151 -5.12 8.60 -14.98
N ALA A 152 -5.69 9.81 -14.90
CA ALA A 152 -5.37 10.93 -15.78
C ALA A 152 -5.04 12.17 -14.97
N ARG A 153 -3.81 12.71 -15.10
CA ARG A 153 -3.33 13.86 -14.32
C ARG A 153 -3.59 13.69 -12.81
N SER A 154 -3.26 12.52 -12.27
CA SER A 154 -3.48 12.14 -10.85
C SER A 154 -4.95 12.08 -10.41
N LYS A 155 -5.90 12.08 -11.35
CA LYS A 155 -7.32 11.86 -11.08
C LYS A 155 -7.74 10.45 -11.50
N LEU A 156 -8.45 9.78 -10.61
CA LEU A 156 -9.09 8.50 -10.85
C LEU A 156 -10.43 8.72 -11.55
N GLU A 157 -10.69 7.91 -12.58
CA GLU A 157 -12.00 7.72 -13.19
C GLU A 157 -12.26 6.24 -13.39
N MET A 158 -13.30 5.73 -12.72
CA MET A 158 -13.71 4.33 -12.80
C MET A 158 -15.23 4.24 -12.89
N THR A 159 -15.71 3.27 -13.65
CA THR A 159 -17.13 2.87 -13.64
C THR A 159 -17.17 1.35 -13.57
N PHE A 160 -18.03 0.84 -12.70
CA PHE A 160 -18.22 -0.60 -12.49
C PHE A 160 -19.66 -0.86 -12.07
N THR A 161 -20.05 -2.13 -12.05
CA THR A 161 -21.34 -2.56 -11.52
C THR A 161 -21.11 -3.13 -10.14
N ASP A 162 -21.81 -2.62 -9.14
CA ASP A 162 -21.75 -3.16 -7.78
C ASP A 162 -22.33 -4.58 -7.77
N ILE A 163 -21.54 -5.55 -7.32
CA ILE A 163 -21.93 -6.96 -7.27
C ILE A 163 -23.09 -7.16 -6.28
N MET A 164 -23.14 -6.36 -5.21
CA MET A 164 -24.14 -6.49 -4.15
C MET A 164 -25.52 -6.04 -4.63
N THR A 165 -25.59 -4.92 -5.34
CA THR A 165 -26.86 -4.27 -5.71
C THR A 165 -27.20 -4.37 -7.20
N GLY A 166 -26.24 -4.69 -8.05
CA GLY A 166 -26.38 -4.67 -9.52
C GLY A 166 -26.37 -3.26 -10.12
N GLU A 167 -26.17 -2.21 -9.32
CA GLU A 167 -26.20 -0.83 -9.80
C GLU A 167 -24.87 -0.38 -10.42
N ALA A 168 -24.95 0.47 -11.44
CA ALA A 168 -23.77 1.13 -11.99
C ALA A 168 -23.24 2.18 -11.01
N CYS A 169 -21.97 2.06 -10.63
CA CYS A 169 -21.27 2.93 -9.71
C CYS A 169 -20.10 3.63 -10.40
N ARG A 170 -19.78 4.85 -9.95
CA ARG A 170 -18.60 5.59 -10.37
C ARG A 170 -17.69 5.82 -9.17
N LEU A 171 -16.39 5.57 -9.36
CA LEU A 171 -15.36 6.03 -8.44
C LEU A 171 -14.53 7.12 -9.09
N GLY A 172 -14.11 8.07 -8.27
CA GLY A 172 -13.04 8.97 -8.64
C GLY A 172 -12.25 9.40 -7.43
N SER A 173 -11.28 10.27 -7.67
CA SER A 173 -10.44 10.81 -6.61
C SER A 173 -10.49 12.34 -6.56
N ALA A 174 -10.26 12.86 -5.36
CA ALA A 174 -10.08 14.28 -5.07
C ALA A 174 -8.98 14.43 -4.02
N GLY A 175 -8.41 15.62 -3.88
CA GLY A 175 -7.37 15.90 -2.91
C GLY A 175 -6.08 16.46 -3.52
N GLU A 176 -5.19 16.90 -2.65
CA GLU A 176 -3.95 17.59 -3.00
C GLU A 176 -2.80 17.14 -2.07
N HIS A 177 -1.56 17.37 -2.50
CA HIS A 177 -0.35 17.14 -1.68
C HIS A 177 -0.18 15.70 -1.16
N GLY A 178 -0.78 14.71 -1.83
CA GLY A 178 -0.69 13.30 -1.47
C GLY A 178 -1.73 12.82 -0.46
N ASP A 179 -2.62 13.70 0.03
CA ASP A 179 -3.83 13.30 0.74
C ASP A 179 -4.97 13.18 -0.30
N ILE A 180 -5.39 11.95 -0.54
CA ILE A 180 -6.24 11.56 -1.67
C ILE A 180 -7.50 10.90 -1.13
N GLU A 181 -8.62 11.56 -1.34
CA GLU A 181 -9.96 11.02 -1.12
C GLU A 181 -10.41 10.23 -2.33
N ILE A 182 -10.92 9.03 -2.09
CA ILE A 182 -11.62 8.21 -3.06
C ILE A 182 -13.11 8.33 -2.75
N TRP A 183 -13.88 8.78 -3.74
CA TRP A 183 -15.32 8.98 -3.61
C TRP A 183 -16.10 8.02 -4.50
N LEU A 184 -17.29 7.65 -4.03
CA LEU A 184 -18.30 6.86 -4.70
C LEU A 184 -19.47 7.74 -5.13
N GLN A 185 -20.02 7.43 -6.30
CA GLN A 185 -21.31 7.94 -6.75
C GLN A 185 -22.13 6.74 -7.27
N ARG A 186 -23.24 6.44 -6.60
CA ARG A 186 -24.18 5.40 -7.04
C ARG A 186 -25.11 5.95 -8.12
N GLY A 187 -25.33 5.14 -9.16
CA GLY A 187 -26.08 5.55 -10.35
C GLY A 187 -25.28 6.44 -11.30
N LEU A 188 -25.86 6.67 -12.48
CA LEU A 188 -25.23 7.45 -13.56
C LEU A 188 -25.66 8.93 -13.59
N SER A 189 -26.61 9.32 -12.73
CA SER A 189 -27.09 10.71 -12.62
C SER A 189 -25.99 11.62 -12.08
N ALA A 190 -25.79 12.77 -12.70
CA ALA A 190 -24.83 13.77 -12.26
C ALA A 190 -25.19 14.39 -10.90
N ASP A 191 -26.46 14.33 -10.51
CA ASP A 191 -26.99 14.94 -9.29
C ASP A 191 -26.79 14.07 -8.04
N THR A 192 -26.40 12.80 -8.20
CA THR A 192 -26.08 11.95 -7.06
C THR A 192 -24.86 12.48 -6.33
N ALA A 193 -24.99 12.72 -5.02
CA ALA A 193 -23.91 13.18 -4.17
C ALA A 193 -22.71 12.21 -4.17
N LYS A 194 -21.51 12.77 -4.17
CA LYS A 194 -20.24 12.03 -4.05
C LYS A 194 -19.93 11.74 -2.59
N GLN A 195 -19.88 10.45 -2.26
CA GLN A 195 -19.67 9.93 -0.92
C GLN A 195 -18.21 9.53 -0.73
N PRO A 196 -17.46 10.08 0.25
CA PRO A 196 -16.11 9.61 0.55
C PRO A 196 -16.15 8.17 1.06
N ILE A 197 -15.38 7.27 0.46
CA ILE A 197 -15.36 5.84 0.86
C ILE A 197 -13.97 5.34 1.26
N ALA A 198 -12.91 6.06 0.90
CA ALA A 198 -11.56 5.80 1.39
C ALA A 198 -10.68 7.05 1.34
N HIS A 199 -9.64 7.09 2.18
CA HIS A 199 -8.59 8.11 2.16
C HIS A 199 -7.21 7.47 2.13
N MET A 200 -6.38 7.89 1.20
CA MET A 200 -4.98 7.49 1.09
C MET A 200 -4.09 8.70 1.36
N TYR A 201 -3.14 8.58 2.29
CA TYR A 201 -2.22 9.65 2.65
C TYR A 201 -0.85 9.09 3.04
N PRO A 202 0.23 9.91 3.01
CA PRO A 202 1.55 9.44 3.40
C PRO A 202 1.52 8.87 4.82
N ALA A 203 2.17 7.73 5.02
CA ALA A 203 2.21 7.11 6.34
C ALA A 203 2.92 8.06 7.34
N PRO A 204 2.48 8.10 8.62
CA PRO A 204 3.06 8.98 9.62
C PRO A 204 4.58 8.80 9.78
N ALA A 205 5.28 9.86 10.20
CA ALA A 205 6.70 9.77 10.51
C ALA A 205 6.98 8.67 11.54
N GLY A 206 8.02 7.87 11.31
CA GLY A 206 8.38 6.74 12.17
C GLY A 206 7.70 5.41 11.81
N THR A 207 6.78 5.40 10.84
CA THR A 207 6.26 4.16 10.24
C THR A 207 7.12 3.71 9.04
N PRO A 208 7.06 2.44 8.62
CA PRO A 208 7.69 2.00 7.38
C PRO A 208 7.26 2.84 6.18
N LEU A 209 8.12 2.91 5.16
CA LEU A 209 7.85 3.70 3.96
C LEU A 209 6.54 3.23 3.31
N GLY A 210 5.62 4.16 3.08
CA GLY A 210 4.33 3.79 2.52
C GLY A 210 3.24 4.82 2.68
N TYR A 211 2.01 4.34 2.60
CA TYR A 211 0.79 5.12 2.78
C TYR A 211 -0.09 4.50 3.85
N SER A 212 -0.82 5.33 4.57
CA SER A 212 -2.00 4.91 5.33
C SER A 212 -3.22 4.97 4.42
N LEU A 213 -4.07 3.95 4.48
CA LEU A 213 -5.31 3.84 3.75
C LEU A 213 -6.45 3.58 4.73
N ASP A 214 -7.32 4.55 4.88
CA ASP A 214 -8.56 4.45 5.64
C ASP A 214 -9.68 4.01 4.68
N ILE A 215 -10.46 2.99 5.06
CA ILE A 215 -11.53 2.40 4.24
C ILE A 215 -12.83 2.39 5.05
N ALA A 216 -13.91 2.86 4.44
CA ALA A 216 -15.22 2.86 5.06
C ALA A 216 -15.76 1.43 5.25
N GLU A 217 -16.57 1.23 6.28
CA GLU A 217 -17.36 0.01 6.45
C GLU A 217 -18.22 -0.26 5.20
N GLY A 218 -18.29 -1.54 4.82
CA GLY A 218 -19.05 -2.04 3.69
C GLY A 218 -18.33 -1.92 2.34
N VAL A 219 -17.13 -1.35 2.27
CA VAL A 219 -16.37 -1.18 1.02
C VAL A 219 -15.46 -2.39 0.78
N ASP A 220 -15.44 -2.88 -0.46
CA ASP A 220 -14.49 -3.88 -0.93
C ASP A 220 -13.03 -3.38 -0.82
N ALA A 221 -12.31 -3.92 0.15
CA ALA A 221 -10.94 -3.54 0.46
C ALA A 221 -10.00 -3.78 -0.72
N VAL A 222 -10.23 -4.85 -1.49
CA VAL A 222 -9.41 -5.16 -2.66
C VAL A 222 -9.58 -4.07 -3.70
N VAL A 223 -10.79 -3.59 -3.97
CA VAL A 223 -10.96 -2.48 -4.93
C VAL A 223 -10.22 -1.22 -4.48
N ALA A 224 -10.29 -0.88 -3.18
CA ALA A 224 -9.60 0.27 -2.63
C ALA A 224 -8.09 0.14 -2.79
N ILE A 225 -7.52 -1.02 -2.44
CA ILE A 225 -6.09 -1.33 -2.59
C ILE A 225 -5.65 -1.19 -4.05
N LEU A 226 -6.39 -1.80 -5.00
CA LEU A 226 -6.03 -1.76 -6.42
C LEU A 226 -6.03 -0.33 -6.98
N VAL A 227 -6.99 0.49 -6.56
CA VAL A 227 -7.05 1.91 -6.91
C VAL A 227 -5.85 2.66 -6.31
N CYS A 228 -5.51 2.43 -5.05
CA CYS A 228 -4.37 3.06 -4.39
C CYS A 228 -3.02 2.69 -5.01
N ILE A 229 -2.85 1.45 -5.47
CA ILE A 229 -1.67 1.03 -6.23
C ILE A 229 -1.53 1.86 -7.52
N ALA A 230 -2.63 2.05 -8.26
CA ALA A 230 -2.61 2.85 -9.47
C ALA A 230 -2.43 4.34 -9.22
N VAL A 231 -2.91 4.84 -8.08
CA VAL A 231 -2.65 6.21 -7.60
C VAL A 231 -1.16 6.39 -7.37
N HIS A 232 -0.52 5.48 -6.64
CA HIS A 232 0.94 5.46 -6.42
C HIS A 232 1.71 5.46 -7.74
N ASP A 233 1.34 4.59 -8.69
CA ASP A 233 1.98 4.54 -10.02
C ASP A 233 1.89 5.84 -10.82
N SER A 234 0.87 6.65 -10.53
CA SER A 234 0.66 7.94 -11.19
C SER A 234 1.44 9.08 -10.54
N GLU A 235 1.99 8.86 -9.34
CA GLU A 235 2.85 9.82 -8.66
C GLU A 235 4.27 9.78 -9.24
N PRO A 236 4.96 10.93 -9.37
CA PRO A 236 6.32 10.94 -9.86
C PRO A 236 7.29 10.37 -8.81
N ASP A 237 8.20 9.48 -9.23
CA ASP A 237 9.20 8.82 -8.35
C ASP A 237 10.01 9.78 -7.47
N ARG A 238 10.21 11.03 -7.92
CA ARG A 238 10.91 12.07 -7.16
C ARG A 238 10.26 12.38 -5.80
N LYS A 239 8.98 12.09 -5.62
CA LYS A 239 8.25 12.27 -4.35
C LYS A 239 8.79 11.35 -3.24
N TRP A 240 9.40 10.23 -3.63
CA TRP A 240 9.89 9.19 -2.73
C TRP A 240 11.41 9.22 -2.53
N ARG A 241 12.13 10.06 -3.29
CA ARG A 241 13.53 10.34 -2.99
C ARG A 241 13.57 11.27 -1.80
N ALA A 242 14.08 10.80 -0.66
CA ALA A 242 14.40 11.67 0.45
C ALA A 242 15.26 12.86 -0.05
N PRO A 243 15.11 14.07 0.52
CA PRO A 243 16.02 15.17 0.24
C PRO A 243 17.37 14.89 0.92
N ASN A 244 18.17 14.00 0.35
CA ASN A 244 19.60 13.92 0.66
C ASN A 244 20.35 14.82 -0.31
N ALA A 245 20.65 16.04 0.12
CA ALA A 245 21.88 16.80 -0.19
C ALA A 245 21.65 18.32 -0.08
N MET A 246 21.62 18.83 1.15
CA MET A 246 22.19 20.16 1.45
C MET A 246 22.90 20.07 2.80
N PHE A 247 23.96 19.26 2.82
CA PHE A 247 25.10 19.52 3.69
C PHE A 247 26.32 19.54 2.78
N SER A 248 26.70 20.74 2.39
CA SER A 248 27.99 21.13 1.83
C SER A 248 28.39 22.42 2.51
#